data_AF-A0A928MHA3-F1
#
_entry.id   AF-A0A928MHA3-F1
#
_cell.length_a   1.000
_cell.length_b   1.000
_cell.length_c   1.000
_cell.angle_alpha   90.00
_cell.angle_beta   90.00
_cell.angle_gamma   90.00
#
_symmetry.space_group_name_H-M   'P 1'
#
loop_
_entity.id
_entity.type
_entity.pdbx_description
1 polymer ?
#
loop_
_entity_poly.entity_id
_entity_poly.type
_entity_poly.pdbx_seq_one_letter_code
_entity_poly.pdbx_strand_id
1 'polypeptide(L)'
;MKIKNKKDLGLGAFCIVFAALIAYLSMQLKATGYEGDPGPKMFPLIGSVIMAVCGIALIIAPEKEAKVFLTKEQWKAAFGLFGMYVGFALMFWLFGFIIAVPISLFIITFMLSKLSVKDATVKHRLIISLIYGVVGGAVLYLAYVVGLKTQMPTGLLIELLKK
;
A
#
# COMPACT_ATOMS: atom_id res chain seq x y z
N MET A 1 19.29 -9.97 -22.91
CA MET A 1 18.70 -9.94 -21.55
C MET A 1 19.03 -11.28 -20.87
N LYS A 2 19.99 -11.31 -19.95
CA LYS A 2 20.48 -12.57 -19.36
C LYS A 2 19.62 -12.89 -18.13
N ILE A 3 18.70 -13.85 -18.25
CA ILE A 3 17.87 -14.33 -17.12
C ILE A 3 18.83 -14.98 -16.12
N LYS A 4 19.03 -14.32 -14.98
CA LYS A 4 20.07 -14.72 -14.01
C LYS A 4 19.50 -15.44 -12.79
N ASN A 5 18.19 -15.45 -12.60
CA ASN A 5 17.53 -16.00 -11.41
C ASN A 5 16.43 -16.99 -11.77
N LYS A 6 16.76 -18.29 -11.78
CA LYS A 6 15.82 -19.38 -12.13
C LYS A 6 14.79 -19.65 -11.03
N LYS A 7 15.11 -19.32 -9.77
CA LYS A 7 14.25 -19.58 -8.60
C LYS A 7 13.06 -18.61 -8.55
N ASP A 8 13.30 -17.33 -8.83
CA ASP A 8 12.25 -16.30 -8.81
C ASP A 8 11.61 -16.08 -10.19
N LEU A 9 12.08 -16.78 -11.23
CA LEU A 9 11.51 -16.72 -12.58
C LEU A 9 10.02 -17.10 -12.59
N GLY A 10 9.63 -18.14 -11.85
CA GLY A 10 8.24 -18.59 -11.76
C GLY A 10 7.33 -17.55 -11.10
N LEU A 11 7.79 -16.96 -10.00
CA LEU A 11 7.05 -15.90 -9.29
C LEU A 11 6.95 -14.63 -10.15
N GLY A 12 8.05 -14.23 -10.80
CA GLY A 12 8.07 -13.07 -11.70
C GLY A 12 7.17 -13.24 -12.92
N ALA A 13 7.20 -14.41 -13.55
CA ALA A 13 6.30 -14.75 -14.67
C ALA A 13 4.84 -14.73 -14.23
N PHE A 14 4.53 -15.31 -13.06
CA PHE A 14 3.19 -15.25 -12.47
C PHE A 14 2.74 -13.80 -12.25
N CYS A 15 3.57 -12.94 -11.65
CA CYS A 15 3.23 -11.54 -11.45
C CYS A 15 2.90 -10.80 -12.76
N ILE A 16 3.66 -11.06 -13.83
CA ILE A 16 3.42 -10.43 -15.14
C ILE A 16 2.11 -10.93 -15.76
N VAL A 17 1.86 -12.24 -15.74
CA VAL A 17 0.62 -12.83 -16.27
C VAL A 17 -0.59 -12.32 -15.48
N PHE A 18 -0.49 -12.29 -14.15
CA PHE A 18 -1.56 -11.82 -13.27
C PHE A 18 -1.84 -10.32 -13.47
N ALA A 19 -0.79 -9.51 -13.65
CA ALA A 19 -0.93 -8.10 -14.02
C ALA A 19 -1.66 -7.92 -15.35
N ALA A 20 -1.31 -8.68 -16.39
CA ALA A 20 -2.00 -8.63 -17.68
C ALA A 20 -3.48 -9.01 -17.56
N LEU A 21 -3.79 -10.00 -16.72
CA LEU A 21 -5.15 -10.43 -16.42
C LEU A 21 -5.95 -9.32 -15.72
N ILE A 22 -5.36 -8.67 -14.71
CA ILE A 22 -5.96 -7.52 -14.02
C ILE A 22 -6.21 -6.40 -15.03
N ALA A 23 -5.23 -6.04 -15.85
CA ALA A 23 -5.39 -5.00 -16.87
C ALA A 23 -6.55 -5.31 -17.83
N TYR A 24 -6.63 -6.55 -18.32
CA TYR A 24 -7.72 -7.01 -19.19
C TYR A 24 -9.10 -6.90 -18.53
N LEU A 25 -9.25 -7.37 -17.29
CA LEU A 25 -10.49 -7.24 -16.53
C LEU A 25 -10.83 -5.77 -16.23
N SER A 26 -9.80 -4.95 -15.97
CA SER A 26 -9.95 -3.53 -15.67
C SER A 26 -10.50 -2.74 -16.86
N MET A 27 -10.09 -3.10 -18.07
CA MET A 27 -10.60 -2.48 -19.31
C MET A 27 -12.09 -2.78 -19.52
N GLN A 28 -12.61 -3.89 -18.98
CA GLN A 28 -14.02 -4.29 -19.07
C GLN A 28 -14.95 -3.57 -18.08
N LEU A 29 -14.42 -2.86 -17.06
CA LEU A 29 -15.29 -2.05 -16.20
C LEU A 29 -16.03 -0.99 -17.04
N LYS A 30 -17.16 -0.49 -16.57
CA LYS A 30 -17.81 0.66 -17.24
C LYS A 30 -17.10 1.94 -16.81
N ALA A 31 -16.87 2.85 -17.76
CA ALA A 31 -16.45 4.20 -17.42
C ALA A 31 -17.59 4.88 -16.65
N THR A 32 -17.27 5.64 -15.61
CA THR A 32 -18.24 6.53 -14.98
C THR A 32 -18.58 7.63 -16.00
N GLY A 33 -19.86 8.02 -16.09
CA GLY A 33 -20.35 8.98 -17.09
C GLY A 33 -19.92 10.44 -16.84
N TYR A 34 -18.94 10.67 -15.96
CA TYR A 34 -18.42 12.00 -15.64
C TYR A 34 -17.17 12.25 -16.48
N GLU A 35 -17.23 13.21 -17.41
CA GLU A 35 -16.06 13.68 -18.15
C GLU A 35 -15.02 14.25 -17.17
N GLY A 36 -13.78 13.76 -17.26
CA GLY A 36 -12.66 14.22 -16.43
C GLY A 36 -12.46 13.47 -15.11
N ASP A 37 -13.32 12.51 -14.76
CA ASP A 37 -13.12 11.65 -13.59
C ASP A 37 -12.20 10.46 -13.96
N PRO A 38 -11.07 10.23 -13.27
CA PRO A 38 -10.31 8.99 -13.38
C PRO A 38 -11.16 7.84 -12.83
N GLY A 39 -12.04 7.32 -13.69
CA GLY A 39 -13.04 6.32 -13.34
C GLY A 39 -12.45 5.04 -12.72
N PRO A 40 -13.31 4.12 -12.25
CA PRO A 40 -12.93 2.97 -11.41
C PRO A 40 -11.91 2.01 -12.05
N LYS A 41 -11.61 2.16 -13.34
CA LYS A 41 -10.56 1.46 -14.08
C LYS A 41 -9.14 1.86 -13.68
N MET A 42 -8.94 3.12 -13.29
CA MET A 42 -7.60 3.69 -13.12
C MET A 42 -6.85 3.04 -11.97
N PHE A 43 -7.52 2.76 -10.87
CA PHE A 43 -6.89 2.16 -9.70
C PHE A 43 -6.37 0.74 -9.98
N PRO A 44 -7.18 -0.20 -10.52
CA PRO A 44 -6.69 -1.51 -10.97
C PRO A 44 -5.60 -1.44 -12.03
N LEU A 45 -5.69 -0.50 -12.99
CA LEU A 45 -4.68 -0.32 -14.03
C LEU A 45 -3.32 0.10 -13.46
N ILE A 46 -3.27 1.09 -12.57
CA ILE A 46 -2.03 1.50 -11.90
C ILE A 46 -1.43 0.33 -11.11
N GLY A 47 -2.28 -0.41 -10.37
CA GLY A 47 -1.86 -1.61 -9.65
C GLY A 47 -1.25 -2.68 -10.55
N SER A 48 -1.85 -2.91 -11.73
CA SER A 48 -1.34 -3.85 -12.73
C SER A 48 0.04 -3.45 -13.27
N VAL A 49 0.26 -2.16 -13.52
CA VAL A 49 1.54 -1.65 -14.00
C VAL A 49 2.64 -1.87 -12.98
N ILE A 50 2.39 -1.51 -11.71
CA ILE A 50 3.34 -1.68 -10.62
C ILE A 50 3.69 -3.17 -10.45
N MET A 51 2.68 -4.05 -10.50
CA MET A 51 2.87 -5.49 -10.37
C MET A 51 3.70 -6.08 -11.53
N ALA A 52 3.47 -5.63 -12.76
CA ALA A 52 4.27 -6.03 -13.92
C ALA A 52 5.74 -5.59 -13.77
N VAL A 53 5.97 -4.35 -13.33
CA VAL A 53 7.34 -3.84 -13.06
C VAL A 53 8.03 -4.68 -11.99
N CYS A 54 7.35 -5.01 -10.89
CA CYS A 54 7.89 -5.89 -9.86
C CYS A 54 8.23 -7.29 -10.39
N GLY A 55 7.37 -7.87 -11.24
CA GLY A 55 7.61 -9.17 -11.87
C GLY A 55 8.84 -9.15 -12.80
N ILE A 56 8.99 -8.10 -13.62
CA ILE A 56 10.17 -7.91 -14.47
C ILE A 56 11.43 -7.75 -13.62
N ALA A 57 11.37 -6.95 -12.55
CA ALA A 57 12.49 -6.76 -11.65
C ALA A 57 12.95 -8.07 -11.00
N LEU A 58 12.02 -8.94 -10.59
CA LEU A 58 12.33 -10.27 -10.04
C LEU A 58 13.07 -11.18 -11.04
N ILE A 59 12.67 -11.16 -12.31
CA ILE A 59 13.29 -11.98 -13.36
C ILE A 59 14.72 -11.53 -13.68
N ILE A 60 14.96 -10.21 -13.66
CA ILE A 60 16.27 -9.62 -13.99
C ILE A 60 17.21 -9.62 -12.78
N ALA A 61 16.67 -9.57 -11.56
CA ALA A 61 17.46 -9.54 -10.33
C ALA A 61 18.44 -10.73 -10.27
N PRO A 62 19.68 -10.52 -9.80
CA PRO A 62 20.65 -11.60 -9.66
C PRO A 62 20.17 -12.61 -8.61
N GLU A 63 20.42 -13.89 -8.87
CA GLU A 63 20.12 -14.98 -7.93
C GLU A 63 20.85 -14.72 -6.60
N LYS A 64 20.07 -14.52 -5.53
CA LYS A 64 20.59 -14.45 -4.16
C LYS A 64 20.42 -15.82 -3.53
N GLU A 65 21.39 -16.26 -2.73
CA GLU A 65 21.21 -17.49 -1.97
C GLU A 65 19.96 -17.40 -1.11
N ALA A 66 19.09 -18.40 -1.25
CA ALA A 66 17.84 -18.50 -0.52
C ALA A 66 18.16 -18.79 0.94
N LYS A 67 18.38 -17.73 1.73
CA LYS A 67 18.32 -17.83 3.19
C LYS A 67 16.92 -18.29 3.58
N VAL A 68 16.87 -19.26 4.49
CA VAL A 68 15.69 -19.91 5.08
C VAL A 68 14.43 -19.04 4.96
N PHE A 69 13.41 -19.60 4.31
CA PHE A 69 12.11 -18.98 4.10
C PHE A 69 11.50 -18.61 5.46
N LEU A 70 11.43 -17.31 5.74
CA LEU A 70 10.88 -16.65 6.94
C LEU A 70 11.30 -17.27 8.29
N THR A 71 12.27 -16.64 8.97
CA THR A 71 12.57 -16.95 10.38
C THR A 71 11.38 -16.61 11.29
N LYS A 72 11.34 -17.16 12.52
CA LYS A 72 10.26 -16.84 13.51
C LYS A 72 10.07 -15.35 13.73
N GLU A 73 11.14 -14.57 13.70
CA GLU A 73 11.09 -13.09 13.80
C GLU A 73 10.45 -12.46 12.57
N GLN A 74 10.73 -12.98 11.37
CA GLN A 74 10.13 -12.50 10.14
C GLN A 74 8.63 -12.86 10.04
N TRP A 75 8.22 -14.02 10.55
CA TRP A 75 6.81 -14.36 10.72
C TRP A 75 6.09 -13.41 11.67
N LYS A 76 6.72 -13.06 12.79
CA LYS A 76 6.18 -12.06 13.71
C LYS A 76 6.02 -10.69 13.04
N ALA A 77 6.99 -10.29 12.22
CA ALA A 77 6.90 -9.05 11.44
C ALA A 77 5.78 -9.10 10.38
N ALA A 78 5.64 -10.23 9.67
CA ALA A 78 4.60 -10.44 8.67
C ALA A 78 3.20 -10.39 9.28
N PHE A 79 2.97 -11.11 10.39
CA PHE A 79 1.70 -11.05 11.13
C PHE A 79 1.45 -9.66 11.74
N GLY A 80 2.51 -8.97 12.18
CA GLY A 80 2.39 -7.59 12.63
C GLY A 80 1.92 -6.64 11.53
N LEU A 81 2.45 -6.78 10.32
CA LEU A 81 2.02 -5.98 9.17
C LEU A 81 0.61 -6.34 8.73
N PHE A 82 0.26 -7.64 8.71
CA PHE A 82 -1.09 -8.10 8.43
C PHE A 82 -2.10 -7.52 9.44
N GLY A 83 -1.80 -7.62 10.73
CA GLY A 83 -2.64 -7.05 11.79
C GLY A 83 -2.80 -5.53 11.67
N MET A 84 -1.76 -4.82 11.23
CA MET A 84 -1.84 -3.39 10.94
C MET A 84 -2.81 -3.09 9.79
N TYR A 85 -2.80 -3.87 8.70
CA TYR A 85 -3.76 -3.69 7.60
C TYR A 85 -5.20 -4.01 8.01
N VAL A 86 -5.41 -5.06 8.82
CA VAL A 86 -6.73 -5.35 9.39
C VAL A 86 -7.19 -4.20 10.31
N GLY A 87 -6.30 -3.71 11.16
CA GLY A 87 -6.56 -2.57 12.03
C GLY A 87 -6.85 -1.28 11.24
N PHE A 88 -6.16 -1.05 10.12
CA PHE A 88 -6.44 0.05 9.22
C PHE A 88 -7.84 -0.08 8.61
N ALA A 89 -8.22 -1.25 8.10
CA ALA A 89 -9.56 -1.47 7.55
C ALA A 89 -10.66 -1.18 8.60
N LEU A 90 -10.46 -1.64 9.83
CA LEU A 90 -11.37 -1.35 10.95
C LEU A 90 -11.41 0.14 11.30
N MET A 91 -10.26 0.80 11.43
CA MET A 91 -10.20 2.25 11.71
C MET A 91 -10.83 3.05 10.58
N PHE A 92 -10.61 2.66 9.33
CA PHE A 92 -11.18 3.32 8.17
C PHE A 92 -12.71 3.19 8.15
N TRP A 93 -13.23 2.02 8.53
CA TRP A 93 -14.67 1.81 8.67
C TRP A 93 -15.29 2.62 9.82
N LEU A 94 -14.60 2.72 10.96
CA LEU A 94 -15.11 3.40 12.16
C LEU A 94 -14.97 4.92 12.12
N PHE A 95 -13.79 5.42 11.74
CA PHE A 95 -13.40 6.83 11.82
C PHE A 95 -13.23 7.51 10.46
N GLY A 96 -13.25 6.75 9.37
CA GLY A 96 -13.14 7.30 8.02
C GLY A 96 -11.73 7.75 7.65
N PHE A 97 -11.63 8.33 6.46
CA PHE A 97 -10.38 8.66 5.80
C PHE A 97 -9.51 9.66 6.58
N ILE A 98 -10.13 10.72 7.14
CA ILE A 98 -9.42 11.84 7.77
C ILE A 98 -8.58 11.40 8.97
N ILE A 99 -9.08 10.42 9.74
CA ILE A 99 -8.42 9.93 10.96
C ILE A 99 -7.62 8.65 10.67
N ALA A 100 -8.20 7.70 9.94
CA ALA A 100 -7.58 6.39 9.74
C ALA A 100 -6.26 6.48 8.95
N VAL A 101 -6.21 7.31 7.90
CA VAL A 101 -5.03 7.43 7.03
C VAL A 101 -3.80 7.98 7.78
N PRO A 102 -3.85 9.15 8.46
CA PRO A 102 -2.68 9.66 9.18
C PRO A 102 -2.24 8.73 10.33
N ILE A 103 -3.17 8.10 11.04
CA ILE A 103 -2.83 7.15 12.11
C ILE A 103 -2.13 5.91 11.53
N SER A 104 -2.65 5.34 10.44
CA SER A 104 -2.02 4.17 9.82
C SER A 104 -0.67 4.50 9.18
N LEU A 105 -0.50 5.68 8.58
CA LEU A 105 0.79 6.16 8.09
C LEU A 105 1.79 6.35 9.25
N PHE A 106 1.34 6.87 10.39
CA PHE A 106 2.15 6.95 11.59
C PHE A 106 2.61 5.56 12.05
N ILE A 107 1.67 4.62 12.21
CA ILE A 107 1.95 3.26 12.71
C ILE A 107 2.89 2.52 11.78
N ILE A 108 2.65 2.53 10.46
CA ILE A 108 3.50 1.79 9.51
C ILE A 108 4.90 2.40 9.44
N THR A 109 5.01 3.74 9.43
CA THR A 109 6.31 4.43 9.44
C THR A 109 7.05 4.15 10.74
N PHE A 110 6.33 4.12 11.87
CA PHE A 110 6.91 3.71 13.14
C PHE A 110 7.39 2.27 13.05
N MET A 111 6.58 1.31 12.62
CA MET A 111 7.00 -0.10 12.50
C MET A 111 8.21 -0.29 11.57
N LEU A 112 8.24 0.37 10.41
CA LEU A 112 9.30 0.26 9.41
C LEU A 112 10.61 0.96 9.83
N SER A 113 10.53 2.10 10.50
CA SER A 113 11.73 2.81 11.00
C SER A 113 12.50 1.99 12.04
N LYS A 114 11.84 1.03 12.74
CA LYS A 114 12.52 0.04 13.60
C LYS A 114 13.50 -0.82 12.80
N LEU A 115 13.14 -1.11 11.56
CA LEU A 115 13.86 -2.02 10.69
C LEU A 115 14.97 -1.31 9.91
N SER A 116 14.75 -0.03 9.56
CA SER A 116 15.65 0.74 8.69
C SER A 116 16.72 1.54 9.44
N VAL A 117 16.49 1.94 10.70
CA VAL A 117 17.43 2.77 11.46
C VAL A 117 17.76 2.08 12.78
N LYS A 118 18.79 1.22 12.76
CA LYS A 118 19.19 0.41 13.92
C LYS A 118 19.63 1.24 15.14
N ASP A 119 20.12 2.46 14.92
CA ASP A 119 20.70 3.32 15.97
C ASP A 119 19.88 4.58 16.30
N ALA A 120 18.62 4.67 15.85
CA ALA A 120 17.77 5.82 16.17
C ALA A 120 17.15 5.71 17.57
N THR A 121 17.32 6.76 18.37
CA THR A 121 16.62 6.92 19.66
C THR A 121 15.09 6.87 19.44
N VAL A 122 14.36 6.24 20.36
CA VAL A 122 12.89 6.09 20.31
C VAL A 122 12.18 7.44 20.09
N LYS A 123 12.69 8.53 20.68
CA LYS A 123 12.16 9.89 20.51
C LYS A 123 12.26 10.38 19.06
N HIS A 124 13.42 10.20 18.42
CA HIS A 124 13.64 10.60 17.03
C HIS A 124 12.71 9.83 16.09
N ARG A 125 12.52 8.53 16.36
CA ARG A 125 11.62 7.67 15.60
C ARG A 125 10.15 8.11 15.71
N LEU A 126 9.69 8.44 16.92
CA LEU A 126 8.34 8.96 17.13
C LEU A 126 8.11 10.27 16.37
N ILE A 127 9.06 11.20 16.42
CA ILE A 127 8.97 12.49 15.72
C ILE A 127 8.86 12.28 14.21
N ILE A 128 9.75 11.45 13.64
CA ILE A 128 9.72 11.15 12.20
C ILE A 128 8.38 10.54 11.82
N SER A 129 7.93 9.51 12.54
CA SER A 129 6.65 8.86 12.28
C SER A 129 5.47 9.84 12.36
N LEU A 130 5.48 10.75 13.34
CA LEU A 130 4.43 11.76 13.51
C LEU A 130 4.40 12.72 12.32
N ILE A 131 5.57 13.20 11.90
CA ILE A 131 5.70 14.06 10.72
C ILE A 131 5.15 13.34 9.48
N TYR A 132 5.56 12.10 9.23
CA TYR A 132 5.07 11.34 8.09
C TYR A 132 3.56 11.05 8.15
N GLY A 133 3.03 10.76 9.35
CA GLY A 133 1.60 10.56 9.55
C GLY A 133 0.80 11.83 9.21
N VAL A 134 1.19 12.98 9.76
CA VAL A 134 0.49 14.26 9.57
C VAL A 134 0.68 14.77 8.15
N VAL A 135 1.92 14.87 7.68
CA VAL A 135 2.24 15.40 6.34
C VAL A 135 1.71 14.47 5.25
N GLY A 136 1.95 13.16 5.38
CA GLY A 136 1.43 12.17 4.42
C GLY A 136 -0.10 12.15 4.39
N GLY A 137 -0.75 12.21 5.56
CA GLY A 137 -2.20 12.33 5.65
C GLY A 137 -2.73 13.61 4.99
N ALA A 138 -2.08 14.75 5.23
CA ALA A 138 -2.44 16.03 4.61
C ALA A 138 -2.26 16.00 3.08
N VAL A 139 -1.14 15.46 2.59
CA VAL A 139 -0.89 15.31 1.14
C VAL A 139 -1.94 14.43 0.49
N LEU A 140 -2.29 13.29 1.09
CA LEU A 140 -3.35 12.43 0.57
C LEU A 140 -4.71 13.12 0.62
N TYR A 141 -5.02 13.84 1.69
CA TYR A 141 -6.24 14.63 1.77
C TYR A 141 -6.32 15.67 0.65
N LEU A 142 -5.24 16.43 0.42
CA LEU A 142 -5.18 17.39 -0.67
C LEU A 142 -5.32 16.70 -2.04
N ALA A 143 -4.64 15.59 -2.27
CA ALA A 143 -4.72 14.87 -3.54
C ALA A 143 -6.14 14.36 -3.83
N TYR A 144 -6.78 13.72 -2.85
CA TYR A 144 -8.06 13.04 -3.05
C TYR A 144 -9.28 13.96 -2.86
N VAL A 145 -9.29 14.76 -1.80
CA VAL A 145 -10.45 15.60 -1.46
C VAL A 145 -10.42 16.90 -2.25
N VAL A 146 -9.25 17.53 -2.41
CA VAL A 146 -9.13 18.82 -3.12
C VAL A 146 -8.86 18.60 -4.60
N GLY A 147 -7.90 17.74 -4.93
CA GLY A 147 -7.48 17.46 -6.32
C GLY A 147 -8.54 16.68 -7.08
N LEU A 148 -8.95 15.52 -6.55
CA LEU A 148 -9.90 14.62 -7.20
C LEU A 148 -11.36 14.88 -6.83
N LYS A 149 -11.64 15.85 -5.93
CA LYS A 149 -12.99 16.19 -5.45
C LYS A 149 -13.83 14.98 -5.02
N THR A 150 -13.16 13.93 -4.53
CA THR A 150 -13.81 12.66 -4.21
C THR A 150 -14.38 12.69 -2.79
N GLN A 151 -15.60 12.19 -2.63
CA GLN A 151 -16.19 11.98 -1.30
C GLN A 151 -15.59 10.74 -0.66
N MET A 152 -14.79 10.94 0.38
CA MET A 152 -14.17 9.85 1.14
C MET A 152 -15.06 9.47 2.34
N PRO A 153 -15.05 8.19 2.76
CA PRO A 153 -15.85 7.75 3.91
C PRO A 153 -15.51 8.53 5.16
N THR A 154 -16.54 9.08 5.83
CA THR A 154 -16.43 9.79 7.11
C THR A 154 -16.37 8.87 8.31
N GLY A 155 -16.68 7.59 8.14
CA GLY A 155 -16.68 6.59 9.22
C GLY A 155 -17.95 6.63 10.05
N LEU A 156 -18.35 5.44 10.51
CA LEU A 156 -19.63 5.20 11.17
C LEU A 156 -19.79 6.00 12.48
N LEU A 157 -18.73 6.15 13.26
CA LEU A 157 -18.77 6.86 14.55
C LEU A 157 -18.90 8.38 14.36
N ILE A 158 -18.22 8.95 13.37
CA ILE A 158 -18.29 10.40 13.10
C ILE A 158 -19.66 10.76 12.53
N GLU A 159 -20.25 9.88 11.72
CA GLU A 159 -21.58 10.05 11.19
C GLU A 159 -22.65 9.99 12.29
N LEU A 160 -22.53 9.05 13.23
CA LEU A 160 -23.42 8.97 14.40
C LEU A 160 -23.32 10.20 15.31
N LEU A 161 -22.13 10.79 15.45
CA LEU A 161 -21.91 11.96 16.32
C LEU A 161 -22.38 13.29 15.69
N LYS A 162 -22.61 13.31 14.37
CA LYS A 162 -23.14 14.47 13.64
C LYS A 162 -24.67 14.52 13.57
N LYS A 163 -25.36 13.45 13.99
CA LYS A 163 -26.82 13.35 14.05
C LYS A 163 -27.35 13.82 15.39
#